data_AF-A0A485K8U6-F1
#
_entry.id   AF-A0A485K8U6-F1
#
_cell.length_a   1.000
_cell.length_b   1.000
_cell.length_c   1.000
_cell.angle_alpha   90.00
_cell.angle_beta   90.00
_cell.angle_gamma   90.00
#
_symmetry.space_group_name_H-M   'P 1'
#
loop_
_entity.id
_entity.type
_entity.pdbx_description
1 polymer ?
#
loop_
_entity_poly.entity_id
_entity_poly.type
_entity_poly.pdbx_seq_one_letter_code
_entity_poly.pdbx_strand_id
1 'polypeptide(L)'
;MKSPIDAFKTIATFLAGANEAMEQGAASLTEDIAAMDARERQINAKEAKWLVLEQQIQTNSATASDVVALDVGGTLFKVPKEILLSMEGSYFHCLLGSGHWKPDTANDAYFLDLDPTTFPRVMEFLRTGTLHMDGLSKSQQGQLHRSMEYLQLINKADAVPTNLPTNELTWNTDMGSEHVIISRNKKELSMDPLKVVFGDMPVTEFRVQVNALDGGTMLASACLRWSRCFAPREATTFV
;
A
#
# COMPACT_ATOMS: atom_id res chain seq x y z
N MET A 1 24.01 -13.26 -95.27
CA MET A 1 23.52 -14.45 -94.54
C MET A 1 24.13 -14.42 -93.15
N LYS A 2 23.33 -14.38 -92.08
CA LYS A 2 23.85 -14.49 -90.70
C LYS A 2 24.42 -15.90 -90.50
N SER A 3 25.61 -16.02 -89.91
CA SER A 3 26.26 -17.30 -89.66
C SER A 3 25.48 -18.08 -88.58
N PRO A 4 25.32 -19.41 -88.69
CA PRO A 4 24.71 -20.25 -87.65
C PRO A 4 25.34 -20.05 -86.27
N ILE A 5 26.62 -19.70 -86.22
CA ILE A 5 27.37 -19.43 -84.98
C ILE A 5 26.86 -18.16 -84.28
N ASP A 6 26.43 -17.14 -85.02
CA ASP A 6 25.89 -15.90 -84.44
C ASP A 6 24.51 -16.11 -83.81
N ALA A 7 23.71 -17.01 -84.39
CA ALA A 7 22.41 -17.40 -83.84
C ALA A 7 22.56 -18.15 -82.52
N PHE A 8 23.50 -19.10 -82.42
CA PHE A 8 23.81 -19.80 -81.18
C PHE A 8 24.32 -18.87 -80.07
N LYS A 9 25.21 -17.93 -80.41
CA LYS A 9 25.69 -16.93 -79.44
C LYS A 9 24.55 -16.06 -78.91
N THR A 10 23.63 -15.64 -79.78
CA THR A 10 22.47 -14.81 -79.37
C THR A 10 21.56 -15.56 -78.40
N ILE A 11 21.30 -16.85 -78.65
CA ILE A 11 20.48 -17.68 -77.76
C ILE A 11 21.17 -17.90 -76.41
N ALA A 12 22.49 -18.15 -76.41
CA ALA A 12 23.24 -18.33 -75.17
C ALA A 12 23.22 -17.07 -74.29
N THR A 13 23.40 -15.88 -74.88
CA THR A 13 23.32 -14.61 -74.14
C THR A 13 21.93 -14.36 -73.58
N PHE A 14 20.87 -14.70 -74.33
CA PHE A 14 19.49 -14.57 -73.85
C PHE A 14 19.21 -15.50 -72.67
N LEU A 15 19.64 -16.77 -72.75
CA LEU A 15 19.46 -17.73 -71.66
C LEU A 15 20.24 -17.35 -70.40
N ALA A 16 21.46 -16.80 -70.55
CA ALA A 16 22.23 -16.29 -69.43
C ALA A 16 21.53 -15.10 -68.74
N GLY A 17 21.03 -14.13 -69.51
CA GLY A 17 20.27 -13.00 -68.97
C GLY A 17 18.96 -13.41 -68.30
N ALA A 18 18.30 -14.45 -68.81
CA ALA A 18 17.09 -15.01 -68.18
C ALA A 18 17.40 -15.68 -66.84
N ASN A 19 18.53 -16.39 -66.73
CA ASN A 19 18.96 -16.99 -65.47
C ASN A 19 19.32 -15.91 -64.42
N GLU A 20 20.07 -14.88 -64.82
CA GLU A 20 20.41 -13.75 -63.93
C GLU A 20 19.15 -13.01 -63.46
N ALA A 21 18.19 -12.76 -64.35
CA ALA A 21 16.93 -12.13 -63.98
C ALA A 21 16.10 -12.99 -63.00
N MET A 22 16.13 -14.32 -63.18
CA MET A 22 15.45 -15.25 -62.29
C MET A 22 16.12 -15.32 -60.91
N GLU A 23 17.47 -15.30 -60.86
CA GLU A 23 18.23 -15.24 -59.61
C GLU A 23 17.99 -13.93 -58.85
N GLN A 24 17.93 -12.79 -59.56
CA GLN A 24 17.56 -11.50 -58.98
C GLN A 24 16.13 -11.50 -58.43
N GLY A 25 15.18 -12.08 -59.17
CA GLY A 25 13.80 -12.23 -58.72
C GLY A 25 13.67 -13.12 -57.48
N ALA A 26 14.41 -14.23 -57.44
CA ALA A 26 14.45 -15.12 -56.29
C ALA A 26 15.03 -14.43 -55.04
N ALA A 27 16.11 -13.66 -55.20
CA ALA A 27 16.72 -12.90 -54.11
C ALA A 27 15.77 -11.83 -53.54
N SER A 28 15.10 -11.06 -54.42
CA SER A 28 14.11 -10.05 -54.00
C SER A 28 12.94 -10.67 -53.24
N LEU A 29 12.44 -11.82 -53.70
CA LEU A 29 11.34 -12.52 -53.02
C LEU A 29 11.76 -13.02 -51.63
N THR A 30 12.99 -13.51 -51.47
CA THR A 30 13.49 -13.93 -50.15
C THR A 30 13.64 -12.77 -49.17
N GLU A 31 14.01 -11.58 -49.65
CA GLU A 31 14.09 -10.37 -48.82
C GLU A 31 12.70 -9.90 -48.39
N ASP A 32 11.73 -9.89 -49.30
CA ASP A 32 10.34 -9.53 -49.00
C ASP A 32 9.70 -10.49 -47.99
N ILE A 33 9.96 -11.80 -48.09
CA ILE A 33 9.51 -12.80 -47.10
C ILE A 33 10.11 -12.51 -45.72
N ALA A 34 11.42 -12.24 -45.66
CA ALA A 34 12.07 -11.90 -44.39
C ALA A 34 11.53 -10.59 -43.78
N ALA A 35 11.22 -9.61 -44.61
CA ALA A 35 10.61 -8.35 -44.19
C ALA A 35 9.16 -8.54 -43.69
N MET A 36 8.39 -9.42 -44.33
CA MET A 36 7.04 -9.80 -43.88
C MET A 36 7.08 -10.51 -42.52
N ASP A 37 7.96 -11.48 -42.33
CA ASP A 37 8.13 -12.18 -41.06
C ASP A 37 8.52 -11.22 -39.92
N ALA A 38 9.38 -10.23 -40.21
CA ALA A 38 9.77 -9.22 -39.24
C ALA A 38 8.58 -8.33 -38.82
N ARG A 39 7.71 -7.97 -39.77
CA ARG A 39 6.49 -7.20 -39.52
C ARG A 39 5.48 -8.02 -38.71
N GLU A 40 5.32 -9.30 -39.03
CA GLU A 40 4.45 -10.20 -38.28
C GLU A 40 4.90 -10.34 -36.82
N ARG A 41 6.20 -10.53 -36.58
CA ARG A 41 6.75 -10.53 -35.21
C ARG A 41 6.46 -9.23 -34.46
N GLN A 42 6.55 -8.08 -35.13
CA GLN A 42 6.20 -6.80 -34.52
C GLN A 42 4.72 -6.70 -34.17
N ILE A 43 3.83 -7.17 -35.05
CA ILE A 43 2.39 -7.18 -34.80
C ILE A 43 2.08 -8.11 -33.62
N ASN A 44 2.56 -9.35 -33.65
CA ASN A 44 2.35 -10.33 -32.58
C ASN A 44 2.89 -9.82 -31.23
N ALA A 45 4.05 -9.14 -31.23
CA ALA A 45 4.59 -8.53 -30.02
C ALA A 45 3.73 -7.35 -29.50
N LYS A 46 3.12 -6.57 -30.39
CA LYS A 46 2.18 -5.51 -30.01
C LYS A 46 0.86 -6.09 -29.50
N GLU A 47 0.35 -7.14 -30.13
CA GLU A 47 -0.86 -7.85 -29.70
C GLU A 47 -0.66 -8.48 -28.32
N ALA A 48 0.49 -9.12 -28.06
CA ALA A 48 0.81 -9.66 -26.75
C ALA A 48 0.84 -8.56 -25.67
N LYS A 49 1.43 -7.40 -25.97
CA LYS A 49 1.43 -6.24 -25.06
C LYS A 49 0.02 -5.67 -24.85
N TRP A 50 -0.80 -5.64 -25.91
CA TRP A 50 -2.17 -5.17 -25.84
C TRP A 50 -3.03 -6.07 -24.95
N LEU A 51 -2.92 -7.40 -25.11
CA LEU A 51 -3.65 -8.37 -24.28
C LEU A 51 -3.30 -8.23 -22.80
N VAL A 52 -2.03 -8.04 -22.46
CA VAL A 52 -1.61 -7.79 -21.07
C VAL A 52 -2.24 -6.50 -20.53
N LEU A 53 -2.23 -5.42 -21.31
CA LEU A 53 -2.82 -4.14 -20.90
C LEU A 53 -4.35 -4.24 -20.75
N GLU A 54 -5.02 -4.91 -21.67
CA GLU A 54 -6.47 -5.13 -21.64
C GLU A 54 -6.86 -5.99 -20.43
N GLN A 55 -6.07 -7.02 -20.11
CA GLN A 55 -6.27 -7.81 -18.89
C GLN A 55 -6.06 -6.97 -17.62
N GLN A 56 -5.06 -6.08 -17.60
CA GLN A 56 -4.86 -5.14 -16.49
C GLN A 56 -6.03 -4.16 -16.36
N ILE A 57 -6.52 -3.60 -17.46
CA ILE A 57 -7.68 -2.70 -17.47
C ILE A 57 -8.93 -3.44 -16.98
N GLN A 58 -9.14 -4.68 -17.43
CA GLN A 58 -10.29 -5.49 -17.02
C GLN A 58 -10.22 -5.91 -15.54
N THR A 59 -9.02 -6.19 -15.03
CA THR A 59 -8.80 -6.44 -13.60
C THR A 59 -9.09 -5.18 -12.78
N ASN A 60 -8.55 -4.04 -13.22
CA ASN A 60 -8.76 -2.75 -12.56
C ASN A 60 -10.23 -2.29 -12.62
N SER A 61 -10.93 -2.53 -13.73
CA SER A 61 -12.36 -2.20 -13.88
C SER A 61 -13.25 -3.12 -13.05
N ALA A 62 -12.91 -4.40 -12.92
CA ALA A 62 -13.59 -5.32 -12.01
C ALA A 62 -13.38 -4.95 -10.54
N THR A 63 -12.20 -4.44 -10.15
CA THR A 63 -12.01 -3.86 -8.81
C THR A 63 -12.74 -2.52 -8.63
N ALA A 64 -13.03 -1.79 -9.71
CA ALA A 64 -13.75 -0.53 -9.65
C ALA A 64 -15.24 -0.69 -9.29
N SER A 65 -15.86 -1.84 -9.57
CA SER A 65 -17.23 -2.12 -9.13
C SER A 65 -17.39 -2.33 -7.63
N ASP A 66 -16.28 -2.42 -6.89
CA ASP A 66 -16.26 -2.53 -5.43
C ASP A 66 -15.72 -1.25 -4.77
N VAL A 67 -15.84 -0.09 -5.43
CA VAL A 67 -15.41 1.20 -4.89
C VAL A 67 -16.58 1.91 -4.23
N VAL A 68 -16.38 2.29 -2.97
CA VAL A 68 -17.34 3.05 -2.15
C VAL A 68 -16.98 4.52 -2.19
N ALA A 69 -17.97 5.40 -2.40
CA ALA A 69 -17.80 6.84 -2.28
C ALA A 69 -18.11 7.29 -0.84
N LEU A 70 -17.22 8.12 -0.28
CA LEU A 70 -17.33 8.71 1.04
C LEU A 70 -17.28 10.23 0.90
N ASP A 71 -18.28 10.94 1.41
CA ASP A 71 -18.26 12.40 1.53
C ASP A 71 -17.78 12.77 2.94
N VAL A 72 -16.58 13.32 3.04
CA VAL A 72 -15.91 13.66 4.30
C VAL A 72 -15.89 15.17 4.46
N GLY A 73 -16.78 15.70 5.31
CA GLY A 73 -16.86 17.14 5.56
C GLY A 73 -17.07 17.98 4.27
N GLY A 74 -17.72 17.41 3.24
CA GLY A 74 -17.95 18.04 1.94
C GLY A 74 -16.92 17.67 0.87
N THR A 75 -15.92 16.83 1.18
CA THR A 75 -14.91 16.36 0.21
C THR A 75 -15.15 14.90 -0.16
N LEU A 76 -15.32 14.62 -1.45
CA LEU A 76 -15.58 13.28 -1.95
C LEU A 76 -14.30 12.45 -2.08
N PHE A 77 -14.25 11.31 -1.39
CA PHE A 77 -13.21 10.29 -1.47
C PHE A 77 -13.78 9.01 -2.08
N LYS A 78 -13.04 8.38 -2.98
CA LYS A 78 -13.39 7.06 -3.56
C LYS A 78 -12.41 6.02 -3.05
N VAL A 79 -12.94 5.00 -2.37
CA VAL A 79 -12.13 4.01 -1.66
C VAL A 79 -12.63 2.61 -2.00
N PRO A 80 -11.74 1.68 -2.38
CA PRO A 80 -12.09 0.26 -2.51
C PRO A 80 -12.69 -0.29 -1.21
N LYS A 81 -13.78 -1.04 -1.32
CA LYS A 81 -14.49 -1.67 -0.21
C LYS A 81 -13.58 -2.59 0.59
N GLU A 82 -12.67 -3.30 -0.07
CA GLU A 82 -11.64 -4.13 0.57
C GLU A 82 -10.82 -3.35 1.61
N ILE A 83 -10.42 -2.11 1.31
CA ILE A 83 -9.66 -1.27 2.24
C ILE A 83 -10.51 -0.83 3.42
N LEU A 84 -11.80 -0.55 3.19
CA LEU A 84 -12.73 -0.18 4.25
C LEU A 84 -13.08 -1.38 5.15
N LEU A 85 -13.07 -2.60 4.60
CA LEU A 85 -13.33 -3.85 5.30
C LEU A 85 -12.06 -4.51 5.87
N SER A 86 -10.88 -3.91 5.66
CA SER A 86 -9.59 -4.50 6.08
C SER A 86 -9.48 -4.64 7.61
N MET A 87 -10.24 -3.85 8.35
CA MET A 87 -10.29 -3.88 9.81
C MET A 87 -11.66 -4.35 10.31
N GLU A 88 -11.70 -5.58 10.80
CA GLU A 88 -12.88 -6.17 11.42
C GLU A 88 -13.28 -5.42 12.69
N GLY A 89 -14.59 -5.22 12.89
CA GLY A 89 -15.13 -4.47 14.04
C GLY A 89 -14.94 -2.95 13.97
N SER A 90 -14.42 -2.41 12.87
CA SER A 90 -14.37 -0.96 12.63
C SER A 90 -15.74 -0.40 12.23
N TYR A 91 -15.88 0.93 12.27
CA TYR A 91 -17.09 1.62 11.82
C TYR A 91 -17.48 1.20 10.39
N PHE A 92 -16.51 1.14 9.48
CA PHE A 92 -16.74 0.76 8.09
C PHE A 92 -17.17 -0.70 7.94
N HIS A 93 -16.61 -1.60 8.76
CA HIS A 93 -17.02 -3.00 8.79
C HIS A 93 -18.50 -3.15 9.19
N CYS A 94 -18.96 -2.40 10.21
CA CYS A 94 -20.37 -2.39 10.60
C CYS A 94 -21.28 -1.71 9.56
N LEU A 95 -20.82 -0.59 9.01
CA LEU A 95 -21.56 0.21 8.03
C LEU A 95 -21.82 -0.57 6.74
N LEU A 96 -20.78 -1.23 6.21
CA LEU A 96 -20.83 -1.94 4.93
C LEU A 96 -21.18 -3.42 5.08
N GLY A 97 -20.92 -4.03 6.25
CA GLY A 97 -21.18 -5.45 6.51
C GLY A 97 -22.65 -5.76 6.79
N SER A 98 -23.41 -4.83 7.34
CA SER A 98 -24.84 -5.03 7.58
C SER A 98 -25.70 -4.90 6.32
N GLY A 99 -25.25 -4.16 5.29
CA GLY A 99 -26.04 -3.88 4.08
C GLY A 99 -27.28 -3.02 4.30
N HIS A 100 -27.51 -2.56 5.54
CA HIS A 100 -28.66 -1.74 5.92
C HIS A 100 -28.45 -0.26 5.62
N TRP A 101 -27.19 0.17 5.53
CA TRP A 101 -26.83 1.57 5.28
C TRP A 101 -26.63 1.78 3.79
N LYS A 102 -27.50 2.59 3.20
CA LYS A 102 -27.41 3.02 1.81
C LYS A 102 -26.71 4.38 1.73
N PRO A 103 -25.91 4.63 0.68
CA PRO A 103 -25.37 5.95 0.43
C PRO A 103 -26.48 6.98 0.21
N ASP A 104 -26.15 8.25 0.35
CA ASP A 104 -27.09 9.34 0.09
C ASP A 104 -27.56 9.32 -1.37
N THR A 105 -28.84 9.59 -1.59
CA THR A 105 -29.49 9.46 -2.90
C THR A 105 -28.99 10.52 -3.89
N ALA A 106 -28.48 11.65 -3.41
CA ALA A 106 -28.01 12.74 -4.26
C ALA A 106 -26.65 12.44 -4.91
N ASN A 107 -25.70 11.88 -4.15
CA ASN A 107 -24.30 11.73 -4.57
C ASN A 107 -23.81 10.28 -4.59
N ASP A 108 -24.67 9.31 -4.21
CA ASP A 108 -24.30 7.89 -4.05
C ASP A 108 -23.07 7.70 -3.16
N ALA A 109 -22.94 8.55 -2.13
CA ALA A 109 -21.82 8.58 -1.19
C ALA A 109 -22.28 8.50 0.28
N TYR A 110 -21.45 7.92 1.14
CA TYR A 110 -21.67 7.91 2.59
C TYR A 110 -21.10 9.17 3.22
N PHE A 111 -21.93 9.92 3.93
CA PHE A 111 -21.50 11.13 4.62
C PHE A 111 -20.79 10.83 5.94
N LEU A 112 -19.65 11.49 6.16
CA LEU A 112 -18.82 11.44 7.34
C LEU A 112 -18.53 12.88 7.79
N ASP A 113 -18.94 13.20 9.01
CA ASP A 113 -18.65 14.51 9.63
C ASP A 113 -17.23 14.51 10.23
N LEU A 114 -16.23 14.37 9.36
CA LEU A 114 -14.81 14.35 9.70
C LEU A 114 -14.05 15.40 8.91
N ASP A 115 -12.86 15.77 9.42
CA ASP A 115 -12.01 16.75 8.76
C ASP A 115 -11.30 16.15 7.52
N PRO A 116 -11.52 16.69 6.32
CA PRO A 116 -10.97 16.13 5.08
C PRO A 116 -9.44 16.29 4.97
N THR A 117 -8.82 17.19 5.73
CA THR A 117 -7.37 17.44 5.63
C THR A 117 -6.55 16.32 6.26
N THR A 118 -7.09 15.68 7.30
CA THR A 118 -6.43 14.57 8.01
C THR A 118 -6.86 13.19 7.49
N PHE A 119 -7.99 13.11 6.79
CA PHE A 119 -8.56 11.86 6.27
C PHE A 119 -7.63 11.04 5.35
N PRO A 120 -6.77 11.63 4.50
CA PRO A 120 -5.82 10.85 3.69
C PRO A 120 -4.91 9.94 4.53
N ARG A 121 -4.55 10.36 5.75
CA ARG A 121 -3.71 9.56 6.67
C ARG A 121 -4.48 8.42 7.32
N VAL A 122 -5.78 8.60 7.55
CA VAL A 122 -6.68 7.52 7.95
C VAL A 122 -6.75 6.44 6.86
N MET A 123 -6.84 6.87 5.60
CA MET A 123 -6.85 5.96 4.46
C MET A 123 -5.52 5.24 4.26
N GLU A 124 -4.40 5.92 4.49
CA GLU A 124 -3.08 5.30 4.50
C GLU A 124 -2.98 4.25 5.62
N PHE A 125 -3.47 4.56 6.82
CA PHE A 125 -3.54 3.61 7.92
C PHE A 125 -4.37 2.37 7.58
N LEU A 126 -5.53 2.52 6.91
CA LEU A 126 -6.34 1.37 6.48
C LEU A 126 -5.65 0.49 5.42
N ARG A 127 -4.72 1.05 4.63
CA ARG A 127 -3.96 0.33 3.59
C ARG A 127 -2.70 -0.35 4.14
N THR A 128 -1.93 0.35 4.97
CA THR A 128 -0.61 -0.10 5.43
C THR A 128 -0.63 -0.62 6.87
N GLY A 129 -1.67 -0.29 7.64
CA GLY A 129 -1.75 -0.56 9.07
C GLY A 129 -0.82 0.30 9.94
N THR A 130 -0.17 1.33 9.37
CA THR A 130 0.78 2.20 10.07
C THR A 130 0.28 3.65 10.05
N LEU A 131 0.26 4.31 11.21
CA LEU A 131 -0.22 5.68 11.34
C LEU A 131 0.96 6.65 11.39
N HIS A 132 1.11 7.45 10.33
CA HIS A 132 2.18 8.45 10.23
C HIS A 132 1.72 9.79 10.82
N MET A 133 2.41 10.26 11.87
CA MET A 133 2.14 11.55 12.52
C MET A 133 3.08 12.68 12.05
N ASP A 134 4.05 12.36 11.20
CA ASP A 134 5.09 13.31 10.77
C ASP A 134 4.50 14.50 9.99
N GLY A 135 4.97 15.70 10.33
CA GLY A 135 4.58 16.95 9.68
C GLY A 135 3.20 17.49 10.07
N LEU A 136 2.52 16.89 11.05
CA LEU A 136 1.24 17.39 11.58
C LEU A 136 1.45 18.35 12.75
N SER A 137 0.76 19.49 12.72
CA SER A 137 0.62 20.36 13.89
C SER A 137 -0.19 19.69 15.00
N LYS A 138 -0.07 20.17 16.25
CA LYS A 138 -0.83 19.62 17.39
C LYS A 138 -2.34 19.61 17.17
N SER A 139 -2.88 20.62 16.49
CA SER A 139 -4.30 20.69 16.16
C SER A 139 -4.70 19.58 15.17
N GLN A 140 -3.89 19.35 14.15
CA GLN A 140 -4.13 18.29 13.16
C GLN A 140 -3.95 16.90 13.73
N GLN A 141 -2.98 16.70 14.63
CA GLN A 141 -2.85 15.45 15.39
C GLN A 141 -4.11 15.18 16.22
N GLY A 142 -4.64 16.19 16.91
CA GLY A 142 -5.90 16.07 17.65
C GLY A 142 -7.10 15.77 16.76
N GLN A 143 -7.19 16.39 15.57
CA GLN A 143 -8.23 16.08 14.59
C GLN A 143 -8.13 14.65 14.06
N LEU A 144 -6.92 14.22 13.68
CA LEU A 144 -6.67 12.85 13.22
C LEU A 144 -7.02 11.82 14.30
N HIS A 145 -6.66 12.08 15.55
CA HIS A 145 -7.03 11.22 16.67
C HIS A 145 -8.55 11.08 16.82
N ARG A 146 -9.30 12.19 16.76
CA ARG A 146 -10.78 12.15 16.79
C ARG A 146 -11.36 11.37 15.63
N SER A 147 -10.81 11.52 14.42
CA SER A 147 -11.23 10.74 13.25
C SER A 147 -11.00 9.24 13.45
N MET A 148 -9.85 8.85 14.00
CA MET A 148 -9.53 7.45 14.29
C MET A 148 -10.42 6.85 15.37
N GLU A 149 -10.77 7.63 16.41
CA GLU A 149 -11.71 7.23 17.46
C GLU A 149 -13.14 7.08 16.91
N TYR A 150 -13.63 8.07 16.14
CA TYR A 150 -14.95 8.03 15.52
C TYR A 150 -15.11 6.81 14.61
N LEU A 151 -14.10 6.51 13.79
CA LEU A 151 -14.11 5.37 12.88
C LEU A 151 -13.83 4.03 13.57
N GLN A 152 -13.60 4.04 14.89
CA GLN A 152 -13.27 2.86 15.68
C GLN A 152 -12.04 2.10 15.16
N LEU A 153 -11.09 2.83 14.58
CA LEU A 153 -9.85 2.27 14.00
C LEU A 153 -8.74 2.09 15.03
N ILE A 154 -8.87 2.79 16.16
CA ILE A 154 -8.10 2.53 17.37
C ILE A 154 -9.08 1.83 18.29
N ASN A 155 -9.15 0.50 18.19
CA ASN A 155 -10.21 -0.22 18.88
C ASN A 155 -9.97 -0.19 20.39
N LYS A 156 -11.02 0.18 21.14
CA LYS A 156 -11.15 -0.12 22.57
C LYS A 156 -11.38 -1.62 22.81
N ALA A 157 -11.37 -2.47 21.79
CA ALA A 157 -11.63 -3.92 21.88
C ALA A 157 -10.40 -4.79 22.24
N ASP A 158 -9.28 -4.20 22.68
CA ASP A 158 -8.42 -4.87 23.68
C ASP A 158 -9.00 -4.71 25.11
N ALA A 159 -10.02 -3.86 25.30
CA ALA A 159 -10.85 -3.82 26.50
C ALA A 159 -12.07 -4.75 26.33
N VAL A 160 -11.82 -6.02 26.63
CA VAL A 160 -12.77 -7.06 27.09
C VAL A 160 -13.54 -7.83 26.00
N PRO A 161 -13.16 -9.10 25.75
CA PRO A 161 -14.09 -10.20 25.78
C PRO A 161 -14.21 -10.72 27.23
N THR A 162 -15.43 -10.74 27.75
CA THR A 162 -15.92 -11.78 28.66
C THR A 162 -14.99 -12.23 29.80
N ASN A 163 -15.16 -11.65 30.99
CA ASN A 163 -14.84 -12.26 32.30
C ASN A 163 -13.43 -12.87 32.48
N LEU A 164 -12.36 -12.15 32.15
CA LEU A 164 -11.05 -12.44 32.72
C LEU A 164 -10.23 -11.15 32.89
N PRO A 165 -9.66 -10.86 34.07
CA PRO A 165 -8.72 -9.76 34.21
C PRO A 165 -7.40 -10.19 33.56
N THR A 166 -7.24 -9.92 32.28
CA THR A 166 -5.97 -10.14 31.60
C THR A 166 -5.06 -8.97 31.97
N ASN A 167 -4.10 -9.25 32.84
CA ASN A 167 -3.06 -8.35 33.36
C ASN A 167 -2.05 -7.90 32.29
N GLU A 168 -2.48 -7.67 31.05
CA GLU A 168 -1.60 -7.31 29.94
C GLU A 168 -1.45 -5.80 29.83
N LEU A 169 -0.34 -5.29 30.36
CA LEU A 169 0.10 -3.89 30.27
C LEU A 169 0.36 -3.49 28.81
N THR A 170 -0.19 -2.36 28.36
CA THR A 170 0.13 -1.78 27.04
C THR A 170 0.62 -0.33 27.14
N TRP A 171 1.34 0.14 26.12
CA TRP A 171 1.82 1.52 26.06
C TRP A 171 0.69 2.48 25.66
N ASN A 172 0.58 3.57 26.41
CA ASN A 172 -0.35 4.66 26.16
C ASN A 172 0.13 5.52 24.98
N THR A 173 -0.70 5.58 23.94
CA THR A 173 -0.47 6.33 22.70
C THR A 173 -0.64 7.84 22.85
N ASP A 174 -1.34 8.28 23.89
CA ASP A 174 -1.86 9.65 24.00
C ASP A 174 -0.93 10.55 24.82
N MET A 175 -0.03 9.94 25.59
CA MET A 175 0.84 10.63 26.54
C MET A 175 2.33 10.52 26.19
N GLY A 176 2.68 9.83 25.10
CA GLY A 176 4.06 9.63 24.65
C GLY A 176 4.71 10.91 24.11
N SER A 177 6.04 10.97 24.17
CA SER A 177 6.83 12.02 23.53
C SER A 177 6.78 11.93 21.99
N GLU A 178 7.04 13.04 21.28
CA GLU A 178 7.12 13.06 19.81
C GLU A 178 8.21 12.09 19.30
N HIS A 179 8.01 11.44 18.14
CA HIS A 179 8.89 10.39 17.57
C HIS A 179 8.99 9.08 18.36
N VAL A 180 7.85 8.60 18.88
CA VAL A 180 7.73 7.24 19.41
C VAL A 180 6.92 6.40 18.44
N ILE A 181 7.49 5.29 17.97
CA ILE A 181 6.80 4.31 17.14
C ILE A 181 6.29 3.20 18.06
N ILE A 182 4.98 3.00 18.08
CA ILE A 182 4.32 1.97 18.88
C ILE A 182 3.80 0.88 17.93
N SER A 183 4.10 -0.38 18.24
CA SER A 183 3.61 -1.53 17.47
C SER A 183 2.08 -1.65 17.52
N ARG A 184 1.50 -2.38 16.56
CA ARG A 184 0.05 -2.62 16.49
C ARG A 184 -0.53 -3.23 17.77
N ASN A 185 0.23 -4.07 18.46
CA ASN A 185 -0.17 -4.70 19.72
C ASN A 185 0.09 -3.82 20.96
N LYS A 186 0.61 -2.60 20.79
CA LYS A 186 0.96 -1.66 21.86
C LYS A 186 1.94 -2.21 22.91
N LYS A 187 2.69 -3.27 22.60
CA LYS A 187 3.65 -3.91 23.52
C LYS A 187 5.10 -3.56 23.20
N GLU A 188 5.38 -3.24 21.94
CA GLU A 188 6.72 -2.90 21.47
C GLU A 188 6.79 -1.41 21.14
N LEU A 189 7.92 -0.81 21.45
CA LEU A 189 8.19 0.59 21.16
C LEU A 189 9.57 0.69 20.49
N SER A 190 9.69 1.67 19.59
CA SER A 190 10.98 2.15 19.09
C SER A 190 11.03 3.66 19.29
N MET A 191 12.09 4.16 19.91
CA MET A 191 12.23 5.56 20.29
C MET A 191 13.65 6.06 20.08
N ASP A 192 13.78 7.35 19.79
CA ASP A 192 15.05 8.09 19.83
C ASP A 192 15.52 8.33 21.28
N PRO A 193 16.78 8.71 21.51
CA PRO A 193 17.28 9.08 22.85
C PRO A 193 16.45 10.21 23.49
N LEU A 194 16.26 10.14 24.83
CA LEU A 194 15.57 11.14 25.68
C LEU A 194 14.04 11.23 25.54
N LYS A 195 13.35 10.10 25.31
CA LYS A 195 11.89 10.04 25.21
C LYS A 195 11.23 9.40 26.43
N VAL A 196 9.97 9.76 26.68
CA VAL A 196 9.14 9.24 27.77
C VAL A 196 7.89 8.62 27.18
N VAL A 197 7.52 7.46 27.72
CA VAL A 197 6.30 6.71 27.39
C VAL A 197 5.58 6.35 28.68
N PHE A 198 4.26 6.22 28.61
CA PHE A 198 3.42 5.89 29.76
C PHE A 198 2.70 4.56 29.51
N GLY A 199 2.42 3.81 30.56
CA GLY A 199 1.49 2.67 30.48
C GLY A 199 0.04 3.16 30.39
N ASP A 200 -0.83 2.34 29.81
CA ASP A 200 -2.28 2.56 29.73
C ASP A 200 -2.99 2.41 31.08
N MET A 201 -2.39 1.65 32.02
CA MET A 201 -2.92 1.41 33.35
C MET A 201 -1.87 1.56 34.46
N PRO A 202 -2.27 1.97 35.67
CA PRO A 202 -1.38 1.99 36.82
C PRO A 202 -1.03 0.57 37.25
N VAL A 203 0.26 0.27 37.33
CA VAL A 203 0.79 -1.03 37.74
C VAL A 203 1.72 -0.90 38.95
N THR A 204 1.75 -1.94 39.79
CA THR A 204 2.69 -2.04 40.91
C THR A 204 4.03 -2.65 40.52
N GLU A 205 4.05 -3.43 39.44
CA GLU A 205 5.24 -4.08 38.89
C GLU A 205 5.07 -4.22 37.37
N PHE A 206 6.16 -4.07 36.62
CA PHE A 206 6.21 -4.34 35.19
C PHE A 206 7.62 -4.79 34.80
N ARG A 207 7.75 -5.43 33.64
CA ARG A 207 9.04 -5.79 33.04
C ARG A 207 9.14 -5.21 31.65
N VAL A 208 10.30 -4.67 31.32
CA VAL A 208 10.62 -4.16 29.98
C VAL A 208 11.79 -4.96 29.45
N GLN A 209 11.60 -5.57 28.29
CA GLN A 209 12.68 -6.18 27.53
C GLN A 209 13.24 -5.16 26.56
N VAL A 210 14.55 -4.97 26.58
CA VAL A 210 15.24 -3.97 25.76
C VAL A 210 16.10 -4.70 24.75
N ASN A 211 15.71 -4.61 23.48
CA ASN A 211 16.33 -5.39 22.41
C ASN A 211 17.57 -4.72 21.81
N ALA A 212 17.73 -3.39 21.97
CA ALA A 212 18.90 -2.65 21.51
C ALA A 212 19.16 -1.44 22.44
N LEU A 213 20.40 -1.30 22.91
CA LEU A 213 20.88 -0.14 23.66
C LEU A 213 22.17 0.37 23.00
N ASP A 214 22.18 1.62 22.61
CA ASP A 214 23.43 2.31 22.28
C ASP A 214 24.14 2.65 23.61
N GLY A 215 25.48 2.70 23.61
CA GLY A 215 26.31 2.80 24.82
C GLY A 215 26.09 4.01 25.74
N GLY A 216 25.14 4.89 25.43
CA GLY A 216 24.73 6.04 26.25
C GLY A 216 23.27 6.00 26.74
N THR A 217 22.54 4.91 26.52
CA THR A 217 21.11 4.85 26.88
C THR A 217 20.90 4.57 28.36
N MET A 218 20.22 5.50 29.05
CA MET A 218 19.78 5.33 30.44
C MET A 218 18.26 5.11 30.50
N LEU A 219 17.85 4.05 31.19
CA LEU A 219 16.44 3.77 31.44
C LEU A 219 16.07 4.18 32.86
N ALA A 220 15.03 5.00 32.99
CA ALA A 220 14.49 5.41 34.27
C ALA A 220 12.96 5.22 34.26
N SER A 221 12.44 4.66 35.35
CA SER A 221 11.00 4.53 35.58
C SER A 221 10.58 5.50 36.69
N ALA A 222 9.49 6.24 36.48
CA ALA A 222 8.92 7.13 37.50
C ALA A 222 7.48 6.71 37.84
N CYS A 223 7.16 6.62 39.14
CA CYS A 223 5.79 6.38 39.61
C CYS A 223 5.09 7.73 39.84
N LEU A 224 3.92 7.93 39.21
CA LEU A 224 3.16 9.19 39.31
C LEU A 224 2.39 9.38 40.64
N ARG A 225 2.60 8.51 41.65
CA ARG A 225 2.11 8.81 43.01
C ARG A 225 2.97 9.92 43.60
N TRP A 226 2.48 11.16 43.49
CA TRP A 226 3.01 12.27 44.27
C TRP A 226 3.12 11.88 45.75
N SER A 227 4.26 12.22 46.33
CA SER A 227 4.78 11.90 47.67
C SER A 227 5.40 10.50 47.85
N ARG A 228 6.75 10.51 47.85
CA ARG A 228 7.68 9.44 48.25
C ARG A 228 7.97 8.36 47.20
N CYS A 229 8.96 8.63 46.34
CA CYS A 229 9.96 7.64 45.89
C CYS A 229 11.07 8.39 45.12
N PHE A 230 11.98 9.04 45.84
CA PHE A 230 13.33 9.27 45.32
C PHE A 230 14.20 8.21 45.97
N ALA A 231 14.51 7.15 45.24
CA ALA A 231 15.62 6.27 45.56
C ALA A 231 16.16 5.73 44.23
N PRO A 232 17.43 6.02 43.88
CA PRO A 232 18.08 5.28 42.81
C PRO A 232 18.26 3.86 43.35
N ARG A 233 17.56 2.89 42.78
CA ARG A 233 17.90 1.48 42.98
C ARG A 233 18.47 0.98 41.68
N GLU A 234 19.71 0.51 41.77
CA GLU A 234 20.49 -0.06 40.70
C GLU A 234 19.65 -1.06 39.90
N ALA A 235 19.64 -0.88 38.57
CA ALA A 235 19.02 -1.81 37.65
C ALA A 235 19.66 -3.19 37.86
N THR A 236 18.92 -4.11 38.47
CA THR A 236 19.37 -5.50 38.55
C THR A 236 18.99 -6.19 37.25
N THR A 237 19.98 -6.34 36.37
CA THR A 237 19.90 -7.13 35.15
C THR A 237 19.79 -8.61 35.52
N PHE A 238 18.74 -9.29 35.05
CA PHE A 238 18.76 -10.74 34.92
C PHE A 238 18.49 -11.09 33.46
N VAL A 239 19.38 -11.93 32.93
CA VAL A 239 19.44 -12.45 31.55
C VAL A 239 18.15 -13.16 31.15
#